data_AF-A0A939I255-F1
#
_entry.id   AF-A0A939I255-F1
#
_cell.length_a   1.000
_cell.length_b   1.000
_cell.length_c   1.000
_cell.angle_alpha   90.00
_cell.angle_beta   90.00
_cell.angle_gamma   90.00
#
_symmetry.space_group_name_H-M   'P 1'
#
loop_
_entity.id
_entity.type
_entity.pdbx_description
1 polymer ?
#
loop_
_entity_poly.entity_id
_entity_poly.type
_entity_poly.pdbx_seq_one_letter_code
_entity_poly.pdbx_strand_id
1 'polypeptide(L)'
;SAAEPRPAAARPLAGLRVLLTNDDSMRAAKASNSDGLGLYELRRALCAAGADVVVMAPWQVRSGAGTAVSNDGVLTLGRRTDLPADYGGDCAGTPSGSPVYGVCLTAGPCGPDSPSATPADTVKLALRAALATRTGWTDGPDLVVTGINSGPNVSAQVNDSGTVGAALAAVEEGVPALAFSSAGDDSGVFFPLADYRATADFGARLIAGLRARGLLGTEFALKIDYPDVTAAGPAKAARWTRVGHGREVWHAYEPAGTDSFAITLGECEHRPGDACTETVPDADATALLRDGHVSVTPVTADRTYGVRTADPQELNRLRHYIEHDAPRS
;
A
#
# COMPACT_ATOMS: atom_id res chain seq x y z
N SER A 1 9.06 -36.55 -28.82
CA SER A 1 9.94 -35.50 -28.29
C SER A 1 9.47 -35.18 -26.89
N ALA A 2 10.26 -35.53 -25.86
CA ALA A 2 9.91 -35.19 -24.48
C ALA A 2 10.23 -33.71 -24.26
N ALA A 3 9.24 -32.92 -23.85
CA ALA A 3 9.45 -31.51 -23.52
C ALA A 3 10.47 -31.41 -22.37
N GLU A 4 11.54 -30.64 -22.57
CA GLU A 4 12.48 -30.32 -21.50
C GLU A 4 11.71 -29.70 -20.32
N PRO A 5 12.03 -30.09 -19.07
CA PRO A 5 11.41 -29.48 -17.90
C PRO A 5 11.78 -27.99 -17.89
N ARG A 6 10.75 -27.16 -17.90
CA ARG A 6 10.87 -25.70 -17.81
C ARG A 6 11.69 -25.37 -16.55
N PRO A 7 12.73 -24.53 -16.62
CA PRO A 7 13.53 -24.18 -15.44
C PRO A 7 12.59 -23.64 -14.36
N ALA A 8 12.81 -24.07 -13.11
CA ALA A 8 12.03 -23.61 -11.98
C ALA A 8 12.05 -22.06 -11.96
N ALA A 9 10.88 -21.45 -11.77
CA ALA A 9 10.77 -19.99 -11.73
C ALA A 9 11.71 -19.43 -10.65
N ALA A 10 12.48 -18.39 -11.00
CA ALA A 10 13.36 -17.72 -10.05
C ALA A 10 12.54 -17.19 -8.86
N ARG A 11 13.03 -17.40 -7.63
CA ARG A 11 12.40 -16.93 -6.38
C ARG A 11 13.26 -15.81 -5.76
N PRO A 12 13.28 -14.60 -6.34
CA PRO A 12 14.19 -13.53 -5.92
C PRO A 12 13.90 -12.99 -4.51
N LEU A 13 12.70 -13.23 -3.98
CA LEU A 13 12.30 -12.87 -2.63
C LEU A 13 12.42 -14.03 -1.63
N ALA A 14 13.04 -15.16 -2.03
CA ALA A 14 13.27 -16.28 -1.11
C ALA A 14 13.94 -15.80 0.19
N GLY A 15 13.36 -16.22 1.32
CA GLY A 15 13.82 -15.89 2.67
C GLY A 15 13.49 -14.48 3.15
N LEU A 16 12.83 -13.64 2.35
CA LEU A 16 12.36 -12.32 2.80
C LEU A 16 11.06 -12.48 3.58
N ARG A 17 11.03 -12.01 4.83
CA ARG A 17 9.84 -11.95 5.68
C ARG A 17 9.12 -10.62 5.46
N VAL A 18 7.88 -10.68 4.98
CA VAL A 18 7.09 -9.49 4.65
C VAL A 18 5.84 -9.42 5.51
N LEU A 19 5.74 -8.37 6.33
CA LEU A 19 4.47 -8.00 6.94
C LEU A 19 3.65 -7.23 5.90
N LEU A 20 2.45 -7.72 5.59
CA LEU A 20 1.54 -7.12 4.62
C LEU A 20 0.28 -6.58 5.32
N THR A 21 -0.10 -5.34 5.02
CA THR A 21 -1.32 -4.67 5.53
C THR A 21 -1.97 -3.79 4.44
N ASN A 22 -3.06 -3.10 4.76
CA ASN A 22 -3.71 -2.08 3.92
C ASN A 22 -4.63 -1.19 4.77
N ASP A 23 -5.46 -0.38 4.11
CA ASP A 23 -6.61 0.32 4.70
C ASP A 23 -7.97 -0.05 4.08
N ASP A 24 -8.00 -0.88 3.03
CA ASP A 24 -9.23 -1.41 2.42
C ASP A 24 -9.78 -2.68 3.10
N SER A 25 -9.23 -3.05 4.26
CA SER A 25 -9.55 -4.25 5.03
C SER A 25 -8.98 -5.56 4.49
N MET A 26 -8.96 -6.58 5.36
CA MET A 26 -8.64 -7.95 4.97
C MET A 26 -9.79 -8.69 4.27
N ARG A 27 -11.03 -8.16 4.25
CA ARG A 27 -12.26 -8.93 3.98
C ARG A 27 -12.46 -9.35 2.54
N ALA A 28 -12.03 -8.59 1.52
CA ALA A 28 -12.30 -8.95 0.13
C ALA A 28 -13.77 -9.31 -0.12
N ALA A 29 -14.69 -8.56 0.49
CA ALA A 29 -16.11 -8.92 0.51
C ALA A 29 -16.95 -8.11 -0.49
N LYS A 30 -16.46 -6.99 -1.01
CA LYS A 30 -17.18 -6.18 -2.01
C LYS A 30 -16.92 -6.67 -3.43
N ALA A 31 -17.99 -6.80 -4.21
CA ALA A 31 -17.92 -7.08 -5.65
C ALA A 31 -17.24 -5.97 -6.47
N SER A 32 -17.19 -4.74 -5.93
CA SER A 32 -16.45 -3.62 -6.53
C SER A 32 -14.93 -3.75 -6.40
N ASN A 33 -14.43 -4.77 -5.67
CA ASN A 33 -13.01 -5.00 -5.40
C ASN A 33 -12.31 -3.90 -4.59
N SER A 34 -13.04 -2.89 -4.13
CA SER A 34 -12.55 -1.79 -3.26
C SER A 34 -12.48 -2.13 -1.77
N ASP A 35 -12.55 -3.41 -1.43
CA ASP A 35 -12.49 -3.90 -0.05
C ASP A 35 -11.41 -4.96 0.07
N GLY A 36 -10.16 -4.62 -0.20
CA GLY A 36 -9.03 -5.48 0.13
C GLY A 36 -8.64 -6.53 -0.92
N LEU A 37 -9.21 -6.52 -2.13
CA LEU A 37 -8.72 -7.42 -3.19
C LEU A 37 -7.24 -7.14 -3.53
N GLY A 38 -6.84 -5.87 -3.56
CA GLY A 38 -5.45 -5.46 -3.79
C GLY A 38 -4.45 -6.04 -2.78
N LEU A 39 -4.89 -6.31 -1.54
CA LEU A 39 -4.09 -6.99 -0.51
C LEU A 39 -3.75 -8.43 -0.93
N TYR A 40 -4.73 -9.16 -1.46
CA TYR A 40 -4.55 -10.54 -1.88
C TYR A 40 -3.74 -10.65 -3.19
N GLU A 41 -3.92 -9.73 -4.13
CA GLU A 41 -3.07 -9.68 -5.32
C GLU A 41 -1.61 -9.42 -4.97
N LEU A 42 -1.34 -8.51 -4.03
CA LEU A 42 0.02 -8.24 -3.58
C LEU A 42 0.61 -9.43 -2.83
N ARG A 43 -0.17 -10.07 -1.94
CA ARG A 43 0.21 -11.32 -1.27
C ARG A 43 0.60 -12.40 -2.27
N ARG A 44 -0.24 -12.63 -3.30
CA ARG A 44 0.01 -13.60 -4.37
C ARG A 44 1.34 -13.33 -5.07
N ALA A 45 1.56 -12.10 -5.52
CA ALA A 45 2.77 -11.74 -6.26
C ALA A 45 4.04 -11.90 -5.40
N LEU A 46 4.00 -11.49 -4.13
CA LEU A 46 5.12 -11.62 -3.19
C LEU A 46 5.45 -13.10 -2.88
N CYS A 47 4.43 -13.91 -2.60
CA CYS A 47 4.61 -15.35 -2.34
C CYS A 47 5.11 -16.10 -3.58
N ALA A 48 4.59 -15.78 -4.77
CA ALA A 48 5.09 -16.33 -6.04
C ALA A 48 6.58 -16.01 -6.27
N ALA A 49 7.02 -14.81 -5.87
CA ALA A 49 8.43 -14.43 -5.91
C ALA A 49 9.27 -15.04 -4.77
N GLY A 50 8.65 -15.75 -3.82
CA GLY A 50 9.30 -16.54 -2.79
C GLY A 50 9.34 -15.93 -1.38
N ALA A 51 8.68 -14.79 -1.15
CA ALA A 51 8.60 -14.20 0.18
C ALA A 51 7.78 -15.06 1.15
N ASP A 52 8.08 -14.96 2.45
CA ASP A 52 7.24 -15.45 3.55
C ASP A 52 6.34 -14.28 3.99
N VAL A 53 5.02 -14.38 3.77
CA VAL A 53 4.12 -13.21 3.88
C VAL A 53 3.11 -13.43 5.01
N VAL A 54 3.16 -12.59 6.03
CA VAL A 54 2.14 -12.55 7.10
C VAL A 54 1.26 -11.33 6.87
N VAL A 55 -0.06 -11.53 6.82
CA VAL A 55 -1.02 -10.44 6.70
C VAL A 55 -1.57 -10.08 8.08
N MET A 56 -1.48 -8.81 8.46
CA MET A 56 -2.23 -8.22 9.58
C MET A 56 -2.80 -6.90 9.12
N ALA A 57 -4.10 -6.88 8.82
CA ALA A 57 -4.76 -5.72 8.23
C ALA A 57 -6.06 -5.35 8.99
N PRO A 58 -6.62 -4.14 8.76
CA PRO A 58 -7.88 -3.74 9.37
C PRO A 58 -9.01 -4.77 9.13
N TRP A 59 -9.87 -4.94 10.14
CA TRP A 59 -11.04 -5.80 10.05
C TRP A 59 -12.14 -5.23 9.13
N GLN A 60 -12.21 -3.90 9.01
CA GLN A 60 -13.09 -3.17 8.10
C GLN A 60 -12.30 -2.06 7.40
N VAL A 61 -12.87 -1.47 6.36
CA VAL A 61 -12.28 -0.34 5.63
C VAL A 61 -11.98 0.83 6.58
N ARG A 62 -10.80 1.44 6.41
CA ARG A 62 -10.27 2.56 7.20
C ARG A 62 -9.60 3.63 6.34
N SER A 63 -10.15 3.88 5.15
CA SER A 63 -9.75 5.03 4.33
C SER A 63 -9.88 6.34 5.12
N GLY A 64 -8.98 7.30 4.89
CA GLY A 64 -8.94 8.56 5.63
C GLY A 64 -8.35 8.48 7.04
N ALA A 65 -7.80 7.34 7.46
CA ALA A 65 -7.25 7.18 8.81
C ALA A 65 -5.92 7.91 9.04
N GLY A 66 -5.20 8.30 7.98
CA GLY A 66 -3.85 8.84 8.08
C GLY A 66 -2.95 7.96 8.96
N THR A 67 -2.27 8.59 9.92
CA THR A 67 -1.41 7.92 10.92
C THR A 67 -2.09 7.75 12.30
N ALA A 68 -3.43 7.75 12.36
CA ALA A 68 -4.14 7.62 13.63
C ALA A 68 -3.78 6.30 14.33
N VAL A 69 -3.67 6.35 15.67
CA VAL A 69 -3.44 5.17 16.53
C VAL A 69 -4.45 5.17 17.67
N SER A 70 -4.79 3.98 18.16
CA SER A 70 -5.69 3.79 19.30
C SER A 70 -4.92 3.96 20.62
N ASN A 71 -5.42 4.81 21.52
CA ASN A 71 -4.78 5.09 22.83
C ASN A 71 -5.33 4.26 24.00
N ASP A 72 -6.45 3.58 23.80
CA ASP A 72 -7.13 2.72 24.76
C ASP A 72 -7.88 1.61 24.00
N GLY A 73 -8.36 0.60 24.71
CA GLY A 73 -9.11 -0.52 24.21
C GLY A 73 -8.27 -1.79 24.07
N VAL A 74 -8.86 -2.79 23.43
CA VAL A 74 -8.23 -4.09 23.18
C VAL A 74 -8.24 -4.34 21.68
N LEU A 75 -7.06 -4.63 21.13
CA LEU A 75 -6.92 -5.09 19.75
C LEU A 75 -6.99 -6.62 19.71
N THR A 76 -7.99 -7.15 19.01
CA THR A 76 -8.20 -8.59 18.86
C THR A 76 -7.90 -9.03 17.44
N LEU A 77 -7.12 -10.12 17.31
CA LEU A 77 -6.82 -10.76 16.02
C LEU A 77 -7.91 -11.77 15.66
N GLY A 78 -8.59 -11.54 14.54
CA GLY A 78 -9.42 -12.54 13.86
C GLY A 78 -8.60 -13.25 12.79
N ARG A 79 -8.26 -14.53 13.00
CA ARG A 79 -7.59 -15.34 11.96
C ARG A 79 -8.60 -15.70 10.88
N ARG A 80 -8.28 -15.37 9.63
CA ARG A 80 -9.06 -15.78 8.46
C ARG A 80 -8.56 -17.12 7.94
N THR A 81 -9.48 -18.06 7.71
CA THR A 81 -9.19 -19.38 7.12
C THR A 81 -9.90 -19.60 5.79
N ASP A 82 -10.96 -18.84 5.55
CA ASP A 82 -11.78 -18.80 4.33
C ASP A 82 -11.29 -17.68 3.41
N LEU A 83 -10.07 -17.84 2.88
CA LEU A 83 -9.52 -16.90 1.90
C LEU A 83 -10.35 -16.94 0.60
N PRO A 84 -10.37 -15.86 -0.20
CA PRO A 84 -11.01 -15.93 -1.51
C PRO A 84 -10.37 -17.03 -2.37
N ALA A 85 -11.19 -17.69 -3.21
CA ALA A 85 -10.85 -18.98 -3.82
C ALA A 85 -9.49 -19.00 -4.55
N ASP A 86 -9.14 -17.92 -5.23
CA ASP A 86 -7.90 -17.81 -6.01
C ASP A 86 -6.63 -17.64 -5.16
N TYR A 87 -6.77 -17.36 -3.86
CA TYR A 87 -5.66 -17.06 -2.94
C TYR A 87 -5.50 -18.07 -1.80
N GLY A 88 -6.23 -19.20 -1.84
CA GLY A 88 -6.11 -20.25 -0.82
C GLY A 88 -4.75 -20.94 -0.82
N GLY A 89 -4.07 -21.02 -1.97
CA GLY A 89 -2.81 -21.75 -2.17
C GLY A 89 -1.64 -20.91 -2.68
N ASP A 90 -1.82 -19.60 -2.83
CA ASP A 90 -0.82 -18.66 -3.36
C ASP A 90 0.50 -18.64 -2.56
N CYS A 91 0.42 -18.89 -1.25
CA CYS A 91 1.55 -18.92 -0.32
C CYS A 91 1.81 -20.32 0.26
N ALA A 92 1.38 -21.39 -0.43
CA ALA A 92 1.60 -22.75 0.06
C ALA A 92 3.10 -23.04 0.26
N GLY A 93 3.46 -23.58 1.44
CA GLY A 93 4.82 -24.00 1.75
C GLY A 93 5.77 -22.90 2.26
N THR A 94 5.28 -21.70 2.52
CA THR A 94 6.07 -20.67 3.21
C THR A 94 6.32 -21.05 4.68
N PRO A 95 7.48 -20.71 5.28
CA PRO A 95 7.82 -21.10 6.65
C PRO A 95 6.80 -20.70 7.72
N SER A 96 6.22 -19.49 7.65
CA SER A 96 5.20 -19.06 8.61
C SER A 96 3.83 -19.70 8.42
N GLY A 97 3.61 -20.39 7.29
CA GLY A 97 2.29 -20.78 6.80
C GLY A 97 1.45 -19.61 6.24
N SER A 98 2.04 -18.41 6.12
CA SER A 98 1.45 -17.18 5.58
C SER A 98 0.03 -16.88 6.09
N PRO A 99 -0.17 -16.77 7.42
CA PRO A 99 -1.48 -16.53 8.00
C PRO A 99 -2.02 -15.15 7.64
N VAL A 100 -3.35 -15.06 7.59
CA VAL A 100 -4.09 -13.81 7.37
C VAL A 100 -4.88 -13.47 8.62
N TYR A 101 -4.63 -12.29 9.17
CA TYR A 101 -5.34 -11.75 10.32
C TYR A 101 -6.03 -10.43 9.97
N GLY A 102 -7.27 -10.30 10.41
CA GLY A 102 -7.92 -9.01 10.58
C GLY A 102 -7.84 -8.53 12.01
N VAL A 103 -7.72 -7.22 12.22
CA VAL A 103 -7.56 -6.63 13.56
C VAL A 103 -8.76 -5.76 13.92
N CYS A 104 -9.45 -6.13 15.01
CA CYS A 104 -10.60 -5.41 15.55
C CYS A 104 -10.24 -4.65 16.82
N LEU A 105 -10.88 -3.53 17.07
CA LEU A 105 -10.86 -2.79 18.33
C LEU A 105 -12.03 -3.24 19.20
N THR A 106 -11.88 -4.40 19.85
CA THR A 106 -12.85 -5.01 20.78
C THR A 106 -12.14 -6.02 21.68
N ALA A 107 -12.65 -6.20 22.91
CA ALA A 107 -12.14 -7.20 23.85
C ALA A 107 -12.61 -8.63 23.53
N GLY A 108 -13.70 -8.78 22.78
CA GLY A 108 -14.24 -10.07 22.36
C GLY A 108 -13.73 -10.51 20.98
N PRO A 109 -14.13 -11.71 20.52
CA PRO A 109 -13.87 -12.13 19.14
C PRO A 109 -14.40 -11.11 18.13
N CYS A 110 -13.67 -10.96 17.02
CA CYS A 110 -14.09 -10.17 15.87
C CYS A 110 -15.43 -10.71 15.31
N GLY A 111 -16.45 -9.85 15.28
CA GLY A 111 -17.75 -10.11 14.66
C GLY A 111 -17.99 -9.22 13.43
N PRO A 112 -19.08 -9.42 12.67
CA PRO A 112 -19.35 -8.70 11.43
C PRO A 112 -19.24 -7.18 11.52
N ASP A 113 -19.69 -6.60 12.64
CA ASP A 113 -19.75 -5.14 12.85
C ASP A 113 -18.70 -4.63 13.86
N SER A 114 -17.73 -5.47 14.24
CA SER A 114 -16.71 -5.04 15.21
C SER A 114 -15.94 -3.83 14.71
N PRO A 115 -15.74 -2.79 15.56
CA PRO A 115 -14.88 -1.67 15.22
C PRO A 115 -13.50 -2.19 14.77
N SER A 116 -12.93 -1.55 13.76
CA SER A 116 -11.64 -1.98 13.24
C SER A 116 -10.50 -1.29 13.97
N ALA A 117 -9.31 -1.90 13.98
CA ALA A 117 -8.06 -1.17 14.22
C ALA A 117 -7.78 -0.21 13.05
N THR A 118 -6.93 0.80 13.27
CA THR A 118 -6.36 1.60 12.18
C THR A 118 -5.26 0.82 11.45
N PRO A 119 -4.87 1.21 10.22
CA PRO A 119 -3.72 0.62 9.54
C PRO A 119 -2.43 0.75 10.36
N ALA A 120 -2.17 1.90 10.97
CA ALA A 120 -1.01 2.11 11.84
C ALA A 120 -1.04 1.21 13.09
N ASP A 121 -2.21 1.01 13.72
CA ASP A 121 -2.38 0.05 14.82
C ASP A 121 -2.00 -1.37 14.38
N THR A 122 -2.39 -1.79 13.17
CA THR A 122 -2.08 -3.14 12.68
C THR A 122 -0.57 -3.38 12.56
N VAL A 123 0.18 -2.39 12.06
CA VAL A 123 1.63 -2.43 11.95
C VAL A 123 2.29 -2.44 13.33
N LYS A 124 1.92 -1.50 14.20
CA LYS A 124 2.51 -1.39 15.55
C LYS A 124 2.20 -2.62 16.40
N LEU A 125 0.98 -3.16 16.33
CA LEU A 125 0.62 -4.42 16.99
C LEU A 125 1.45 -5.59 16.46
N ALA A 126 1.60 -5.71 15.14
CA ALA A 126 2.38 -6.76 14.50
C ALA A 126 3.84 -6.76 14.99
N LEU A 127 4.49 -5.59 14.89
CA LEU A 127 5.90 -5.43 15.20
C LEU A 127 6.20 -5.54 16.70
N ARG A 128 5.34 -5.01 17.57
CA ARG A 128 5.60 -4.96 19.02
C ARG A 128 5.15 -6.20 19.79
N ALA A 129 4.25 -7.02 19.24
CA ALA A 129 3.71 -8.16 19.98
C ALA A 129 3.24 -9.35 19.12
N ALA A 130 2.44 -9.10 18.08
CA ALA A 130 1.68 -10.17 17.45
C ALA A 130 2.54 -11.11 16.59
N LEU A 131 3.55 -10.61 15.87
CA LEU A 131 4.38 -11.49 15.03
C LEU A 131 5.14 -12.51 15.87
N ALA A 132 5.77 -12.08 16.96
CA ALA A 132 6.53 -12.96 17.85
C ALA A 132 5.67 -14.06 18.51
N THR A 133 4.37 -13.79 18.72
CA THR A 133 3.45 -14.73 19.41
C THR A 133 2.60 -15.57 18.47
N ARG A 134 2.43 -15.14 17.21
CA ARG A 134 1.55 -15.79 16.23
C ARG A 134 2.29 -16.46 15.08
N THR A 135 3.58 -16.19 14.94
CA THR A 135 4.41 -16.69 13.85
C THR A 135 5.71 -17.27 14.40
N GLY A 136 6.53 -17.88 13.52
CA GLY A 136 7.88 -18.29 13.86
C GLY A 136 8.93 -17.17 13.74
N TRP A 137 8.53 -15.91 13.52
CA TRP A 137 9.46 -14.79 13.31
C TRP A 137 9.92 -14.20 14.64
N THR A 138 11.13 -14.54 15.07
CA THR A 138 11.75 -14.01 16.29
C THR A 138 12.32 -12.60 16.11
N ASP A 139 12.84 -12.29 14.92
CA ASP A 139 13.49 -10.99 14.62
C ASP A 139 12.55 -10.01 13.89
N GLY A 140 11.25 -10.30 13.85
CA GLY A 140 10.28 -9.51 13.11
C GLY A 140 10.35 -9.68 11.58
N PRO A 141 9.66 -8.83 10.81
CA PRO A 141 9.72 -8.81 9.36
C PRO A 141 10.96 -8.05 8.86
N ASP A 142 11.42 -8.37 7.65
CA ASP A 142 12.49 -7.63 6.97
C ASP A 142 11.95 -6.41 6.21
N LEU A 143 10.64 -6.41 5.92
CA LEU A 143 9.96 -5.39 5.13
C LEU A 143 8.48 -5.30 5.53
N VAL A 144 7.96 -4.07 5.60
CA VAL A 144 6.51 -3.83 5.62
C VAL A 144 6.05 -3.40 4.22
N VAL A 145 5.00 -4.04 3.73
CA VAL A 145 4.34 -3.64 2.49
C VAL A 145 2.88 -3.32 2.82
N THR A 146 2.36 -2.23 2.28
CA THR A 146 0.97 -1.80 2.53
C THR A 146 0.26 -1.50 1.21
N GLY A 147 -1.00 -1.93 1.12
CA GLY A 147 -1.82 -1.85 -0.09
C GLY A 147 -2.13 -3.23 -0.68
N ILE A 148 -2.52 -3.33 -1.95
CA ILE A 148 -2.69 -2.22 -2.90
C ILE A 148 -3.97 -1.46 -2.59
N ASN A 149 -3.86 -0.14 -2.42
CA ASN A 149 -5.01 0.73 -2.18
C ASN A 149 -5.92 0.83 -3.41
N SER A 150 -7.22 0.83 -3.17
CA SER A 150 -8.27 1.11 -4.14
C SER A 150 -8.39 2.61 -4.41
N GLY A 151 -7.46 3.15 -5.20
CA GLY A 151 -7.38 4.56 -5.54
C GLY A 151 -5.96 5.12 -5.33
N PRO A 152 -5.61 6.21 -6.02
CA PRO A 152 -4.31 6.85 -5.85
C PRO A 152 -4.25 7.60 -4.51
N ASN A 153 -3.05 7.77 -3.97
CA ASN A 153 -2.81 8.56 -2.75
C ASN A 153 -2.00 9.82 -3.06
N VAL A 154 -2.32 10.59 -4.10
CA VAL A 154 -1.47 11.67 -4.61
C VAL A 154 -1.73 13.03 -3.95
N SER A 155 -0.76 13.93 -4.07
CA SER A 155 -0.87 15.32 -3.59
C SER A 155 -1.32 15.42 -2.11
N ALA A 156 -2.25 16.32 -1.77
CA ALA A 156 -2.69 16.53 -0.39
C ALA A 156 -3.27 15.27 0.29
N GLN A 157 -3.78 14.30 -0.49
CA GLN A 157 -4.39 13.07 0.04
C GLN A 157 -3.38 12.18 0.77
N VAL A 158 -2.07 12.35 0.53
CA VAL A 158 -1.00 11.65 1.23
C VAL A 158 -1.15 11.71 2.75
N ASN A 159 -1.61 12.83 3.29
CA ASN A 159 -1.73 13.03 4.74
C ASN A 159 -2.90 12.24 5.35
N ASP A 160 -3.96 12.03 4.59
CA ASP A 160 -5.18 11.37 5.04
C ASP A 160 -5.14 9.85 4.76
N SER A 161 -4.18 9.41 3.95
CA SER A 161 -4.03 8.02 3.52
C SER A 161 -3.69 7.07 4.67
N GLY A 162 -4.56 6.08 4.90
CA GLY A 162 -4.29 4.97 5.79
C GLY A 162 -3.20 4.04 5.23
N THR A 163 -3.17 3.85 3.90
CA THR A 163 -2.13 3.07 3.22
C THR A 163 -0.75 3.66 3.50
N VAL A 164 -0.56 4.97 3.27
CA VAL A 164 0.73 5.65 3.53
C VAL A 164 1.01 5.70 5.03
N GLY A 165 -0.01 5.96 5.86
CA GLY A 165 0.13 5.98 7.30
C GLY A 165 0.67 4.68 7.90
N ALA A 166 0.28 3.52 7.36
CA ALA A 166 0.85 2.23 7.75
C ALA A 166 2.34 2.10 7.40
N ALA A 167 2.78 2.61 6.24
CA ALA A 167 4.19 2.59 5.87
C ALA A 167 5.03 3.53 6.75
N LEU A 168 4.51 4.71 7.08
CA LEU A 168 5.14 5.62 8.03
C LEU A 168 5.25 5.00 9.42
N ALA A 169 4.20 4.32 9.88
CA ALA A 169 4.22 3.61 11.16
C ALA A 169 5.28 2.50 11.20
N ALA A 170 5.60 1.85 10.07
CA ALA A 170 6.68 0.85 10.00
C ALA A 170 8.08 1.47 10.06
N VAL A 171 8.27 2.57 9.34
CA VAL A 171 9.52 3.36 9.36
C VAL A 171 9.84 3.88 10.76
N GLU A 172 8.83 4.36 11.49
CA GLU A 172 8.98 4.76 12.90
C GLU A 172 9.45 3.62 13.83
N GLU A 173 9.12 2.37 13.49
CA GLU A 173 9.58 1.18 14.23
C GLU A 173 10.90 0.61 13.66
N GLY A 174 11.54 1.33 12.73
CA GLY A 174 12.83 0.95 12.15
C GLY A 174 12.75 -0.18 11.12
N VAL A 175 11.62 -0.36 10.44
CA VAL A 175 11.44 -1.37 9.38
C VAL A 175 11.24 -0.66 8.03
N PRO A 176 12.00 -1.04 6.97
CA PRO A 176 11.78 -0.50 5.63
C PRO A 176 10.33 -0.70 5.17
N ALA A 177 9.78 0.27 4.42
CA ALA A 177 8.37 0.22 4.05
C ALA A 177 8.06 0.73 2.63
N LEU A 178 7.15 0.03 1.96
CA LEU A 178 6.60 0.42 0.65
C LEU A 178 5.07 0.46 0.71
N ALA A 179 4.48 1.57 0.27
CA ALA A 179 3.04 1.75 0.11
C ALA A 179 2.65 1.71 -1.37
N PHE A 180 1.73 0.83 -1.73
CA PHE A 180 1.24 0.67 -3.10
C PHE A 180 -0.22 1.11 -3.25
N SER A 181 -0.48 1.87 -4.30
CA SER A 181 -1.79 2.37 -4.69
C SER A 181 -2.01 2.15 -6.18
N SER A 182 -3.26 1.92 -6.58
CA SER A 182 -3.64 1.80 -7.99
C SER A 182 -4.66 2.88 -8.34
N ALA A 183 -4.41 3.63 -9.41
CA ALA A 183 -5.38 4.60 -9.92
C ALA A 183 -6.61 3.88 -10.51
N GLY A 184 -7.77 4.53 -10.39
CA GLY A 184 -9.00 4.16 -11.08
C GLY A 184 -9.03 4.68 -12.52
N ASP A 185 -10.07 4.32 -13.26
CA ASP A 185 -10.27 4.82 -14.61
C ASP A 185 -10.94 6.21 -14.61
N ASP A 186 -10.94 6.88 -15.77
CA ASP A 186 -11.55 8.21 -15.95
C ASP A 186 -13.10 8.18 -15.93
N SER A 187 -13.73 7.08 -15.49
CA SER A 187 -15.21 6.92 -15.53
C SER A 187 -15.95 7.65 -14.40
N GLY A 188 -15.23 8.42 -13.58
CA GLY A 188 -15.78 9.04 -12.35
C GLY A 188 -15.97 8.03 -11.22
N VAL A 189 -15.44 6.82 -11.37
CA VAL A 189 -15.36 5.82 -10.31
C VAL A 189 -13.96 5.88 -9.74
N PHE A 190 -13.82 6.46 -8.54
CA PHE A 190 -12.53 6.59 -7.81
C PHE A 190 -11.81 5.26 -7.50
N PHE A 191 -12.37 4.14 -7.93
CA PHE A 191 -11.92 2.80 -7.61
C PHE A 191 -11.58 2.07 -8.91
N PRO A 192 -10.44 1.36 -8.96
CA PRO A 192 -10.06 0.62 -10.14
C PRO A 192 -11.14 -0.39 -10.54
N LEU A 193 -11.40 -0.47 -11.85
CA LEU A 193 -12.17 -1.54 -12.46
C LEU A 193 -11.34 -2.84 -12.42
N ALA A 194 -11.25 -3.38 -11.21
CA ALA A 194 -10.94 -4.77 -10.88
C ALA A 194 -9.51 -5.33 -11.05
N ASP A 195 -8.55 -4.72 -11.74
CA ASP A 195 -7.23 -5.36 -11.96
C ASP A 195 -6.06 -4.75 -11.18
N TYR A 196 -5.78 -5.28 -9.98
CA TYR A 196 -4.57 -4.97 -9.21
C TYR A 196 -3.35 -5.77 -9.62
N ARG A 197 -3.48 -6.72 -10.57
CA ARG A 197 -2.46 -7.71 -10.86
C ARG A 197 -1.19 -7.09 -11.44
N ALA A 198 -1.34 -6.12 -12.36
CA ALA A 198 -0.23 -5.38 -12.93
C ALA A 198 0.56 -4.64 -11.84
N THR A 199 -0.14 -3.95 -10.94
CA THR A 199 0.44 -3.27 -9.77
C THR A 199 1.16 -4.23 -8.83
N ALA A 200 0.57 -5.40 -8.54
CA ALA A 200 1.16 -6.42 -7.68
C ALA A 200 2.43 -7.05 -8.29
N ASP A 201 2.37 -7.41 -9.57
CA ASP A 201 3.50 -8.00 -10.29
C ASP A 201 4.64 -6.97 -10.48
N PHE A 202 4.31 -5.69 -10.69
CA PHE A 202 5.27 -4.60 -10.63
C PHE A 202 5.90 -4.48 -9.22
N GLY A 203 5.09 -4.45 -8.17
CA GLY A 203 5.54 -4.33 -6.79
C GLY A 203 6.51 -5.43 -6.36
N ALA A 204 6.20 -6.69 -6.67
CA ALA A 204 7.10 -7.81 -6.37
C ALA A 204 8.45 -7.71 -7.10
N ARG A 205 8.44 -7.29 -8.38
CA ARG A 205 9.67 -7.06 -9.16
C ARG A 205 10.47 -5.85 -8.63
N LEU A 206 9.78 -4.79 -8.23
CA LEU A 206 10.41 -3.58 -7.68
C LEU A 206 11.14 -3.92 -6.37
N ILE A 207 10.45 -4.61 -5.44
CA ILE A 207 11.02 -5.04 -4.16
C ILE A 207 12.22 -5.96 -4.39
N ALA A 208 12.14 -6.90 -5.34
CA ALA A 208 13.25 -7.77 -5.67
C ALA A 208 14.49 -6.99 -6.14
N GLY A 209 14.31 -5.99 -7.01
CA GLY A 209 15.41 -5.17 -7.50
C GLY A 209 15.99 -4.22 -6.43
N LEU A 210 15.16 -3.67 -5.55
CA LEU A 210 15.59 -2.87 -4.39
C LEU A 210 16.42 -3.72 -3.42
N ARG A 211 15.91 -4.91 -3.06
CA ARG A 211 16.60 -5.87 -2.17
C ARG A 211 17.96 -6.26 -2.75
N ALA A 212 18.02 -6.64 -4.02
CA ALA A 212 19.25 -7.08 -4.68
C ALA A 212 20.35 -6.00 -4.71
N ARG A 213 19.96 -4.72 -4.62
CA ARG A 213 20.88 -3.57 -4.64
C ARG A 213 21.14 -2.98 -3.25
N GLY A 214 20.53 -3.52 -2.19
CA GLY A 214 20.64 -2.98 -0.84
C GLY A 214 20.04 -1.58 -0.71
N LEU A 215 18.91 -1.33 -1.38
CA LEU A 215 18.22 -0.03 -1.43
C LEU A 215 16.95 0.02 -0.55
N LEU A 216 16.77 -0.96 0.33
CA LEU A 216 15.70 -0.95 1.34
C LEU A 216 16.25 -0.27 2.61
N GLY A 217 15.87 0.98 2.82
CA GLY A 217 16.27 1.81 3.96
C GLY A 217 15.11 2.11 4.92
N THR A 218 15.45 2.65 6.09
CA THR A 218 14.51 2.98 7.17
C THR A 218 14.30 4.47 7.37
N GLU A 219 14.91 5.33 6.55
CA GLU A 219 14.83 6.80 6.72
C GLU A 219 13.49 7.37 6.23
N PHE A 220 12.86 6.70 5.26
CA PHE A 220 11.61 7.07 4.63
C PHE A 220 10.91 5.84 4.09
N ALA A 221 9.60 5.94 3.90
CA ALA A 221 8.82 4.98 3.14
C ALA A 221 8.85 5.37 1.66
N LEU A 222 8.78 4.40 0.77
CA LEU A 222 8.48 4.66 -0.64
C LEU A 222 6.97 4.53 -0.85
N LYS A 223 6.36 5.60 -1.35
CA LYS A 223 5.00 5.62 -1.85
C LYS A 223 5.04 5.38 -3.35
N ILE A 224 4.24 4.42 -3.82
CA ILE A 224 4.17 3.99 -5.21
C ILE A 224 2.71 4.04 -5.66
N ASP A 225 2.43 4.84 -6.68
CA ASP A 225 1.13 4.86 -7.34
C ASP A 225 1.29 4.34 -8.76
N TYR A 226 0.47 3.36 -9.10
CA TYR A 226 0.45 2.71 -10.40
C TYR A 226 -0.77 3.22 -11.19
N PRO A 227 -0.61 3.67 -12.45
CA PRO A 227 -1.72 4.22 -13.21
C PRO A 227 -2.70 3.13 -13.61
N ASP A 228 -3.91 3.51 -13.99
CA ASP A 228 -4.84 2.56 -14.61
C ASP A 228 -4.29 2.15 -15.99
N VAL A 229 -4.18 0.84 -16.18
CA VAL A 229 -3.68 0.22 -17.41
C VAL A 229 -4.76 -0.52 -18.19
N THR A 230 -5.99 -0.50 -17.68
CA THR A 230 -7.12 -1.27 -18.24
C THR A 230 -7.50 -0.74 -19.62
N ALA A 231 -7.62 0.58 -19.77
CA ALA A 231 -7.98 1.23 -21.04
C ALA A 231 -6.77 1.85 -21.76
N ALA A 232 -5.78 2.36 -21.01
CA ALA A 232 -4.68 3.16 -21.56
C ALA A 232 -3.47 2.35 -22.07
N GLY A 233 -3.46 1.03 -21.84
CA GLY A 233 -2.31 0.17 -22.12
C GLY A 233 -1.30 0.12 -20.96
N PRO A 234 -0.13 -0.52 -21.13
CA PRO A 234 0.82 -0.73 -20.04
C PRO A 234 1.37 0.59 -19.49
N ALA A 235 1.55 0.66 -18.17
CA ALA A 235 2.06 1.87 -17.52
C ALA A 235 3.45 2.23 -18.06
N LYS A 236 3.70 3.54 -18.24
CA LYS A 236 5.03 4.04 -18.61
C LYS A 236 6.02 3.83 -17.45
N ALA A 237 7.31 3.96 -17.76
CA ALA A 237 8.40 3.71 -16.82
C ALA A 237 8.24 4.49 -15.49
N ALA A 238 8.76 3.94 -14.41
CA ALA A 238 8.71 4.60 -13.11
C ALA A 238 9.43 5.96 -13.11
N ARG A 239 8.90 6.91 -12.35
CA ARG A 239 9.44 8.26 -12.18
C ARG A 239 9.65 8.56 -10.71
N TRP A 240 10.77 9.19 -10.41
CA TRP A 240 11.01 9.77 -9.10
C TRP A 240 10.24 11.09 -8.99
N THR A 241 9.34 11.17 -8.02
CA THR A 241 8.35 12.26 -7.93
C THR A 241 8.38 12.96 -6.58
N ARG A 242 7.66 14.07 -6.50
CA ARG A 242 7.38 14.80 -5.26
C ARG A 242 5.88 14.80 -5.00
N VAL A 243 5.50 14.87 -3.72
CA VAL A 243 4.08 15.09 -3.36
C VAL A 243 3.64 16.42 -3.96
N GLY A 244 2.59 16.37 -4.79
CA GLY A 244 1.99 17.54 -5.40
C GLY A 244 1.31 18.46 -4.38
N HIS A 245 1.08 19.72 -4.78
CA HIS A 245 0.27 20.66 -4.00
C HIS A 245 -1.16 20.77 -4.52
N GLY A 246 -1.43 20.22 -5.71
CA GLY A 246 -2.77 20.18 -6.28
C GLY A 246 -3.73 19.35 -5.44
N ARG A 247 -4.98 19.36 -5.87
CA ARG A 247 -5.99 18.43 -5.42
C ARG A 247 -6.48 17.67 -6.65
N GLU A 248 -6.87 16.43 -6.43
CA GLU A 248 -7.55 15.60 -7.45
C GLU A 248 -8.99 15.34 -6.95
N VAL A 249 -9.10 14.99 -5.66
CA VAL A 249 -10.35 14.85 -4.93
C VAL A 249 -10.25 15.59 -3.60
N TRP A 250 -11.35 16.12 -3.09
CA TRP A 250 -11.43 16.69 -1.74
C TRP A 250 -12.71 16.30 -1.02
N HIS A 251 -12.66 16.28 0.32
CA HIS A 251 -13.85 16.15 1.14
C HIS A 251 -14.69 17.44 1.08
N ALA A 252 -15.95 17.30 0.69
CA ALA A 252 -16.95 18.34 0.75
C ALA A 252 -17.97 18.06 1.87
N TYR A 253 -18.59 19.12 2.37
CA TYR A 253 -19.53 19.07 3.48
C TYR A 253 -20.80 19.82 3.07
N GLU A 254 -21.85 19.06 2.80
CA GLU A 254 -23.12 19.60 2.30
C GLU A 254 -24.18 19.56 3.40
N PRO A 255 -25.00 20.61 3.57
CA PRO A 255 -26.06 20.60 4.57
C PRO A 255 -27.00 19.39 4.40
N ALA A 256 -27.19 18.62 5.47
CA ALA A 256 -28.07 17.44 5.52
C ALA A 256 -29.18 17.58 6.59
N GLY A 257 -29.32 18.77 7.16
CA GLY A 257 -30.25 19.11 8.23
C GLY A 257 -29.83 20.43 8.90
N THR A 258 -30.50 20.81 9.99
CA THR A 258 -30.20 22.05 10.73
C THR A 258 -28.80 22.05 11.32
N ASP A 259 -28.38 20.93 11.89
CA ASP A 259 -27.12 20.77 12.61
C ASP A 259 -26.27 19.61 12.07
N SER A 260 -26.53 19.19 10.82
CA SER A 260 -25.85 18.05 10.19
C SER A 260 -25.37 18.38 8.79
N PHE A 261 -24.20 17.85 8.45
CA PHE A 261 -23.60 17.95 7.14
C PHE A 261 -23.25 16.55 6.64
N ALA A 262 -23.66 16.22 5.43
CA ALA A 262 -23.23 15.02 4.74
C ALA A 262 -21.80 15.22 4.23
N ILE A 263 -20.98 14.18 4.35
CA ILE A 263 -19.65 14.14 3.76
C ILE A 263 -19.80 13.62 2.33
N THR A 264 -19.37 14.41 1.36
CA THR A 264 -19.30 14.05 -0.05
C THR A 264 -17.85 14.17 -0.55
N LEU A 265 -17.58 13.63 -1.73
CA LEU A 265 -16.30 13.83 -2.42
C LEU A 265 -16.55 14.78 -3.60
N GLY A 266 -15.72 15.82 -3.69
CA GLY A 266 -15.65 16.70 -4.85
C GLY A 266 -14.48 16.33 -5.74
N GLU A 267 -14.67 16.45 -7.05
CA GLU A 267 -13.65 16.22 -8.07
C GLU A 267 -13.09 17.53 -8.62
N CYS A 268 -11.80 17.54 -8.90
CA CYS A 268 -11.15 18.66 -9.57
C CYS A 268 -11.57 18.78 -11.02
N GLU A 269 -12.16 19.93 -11.36
CA GLU A 269 -12.43 20.29 -12.76
C GLU A 269 -11.18 20.80 -13.50
N HIS A 270 -10.05 20.95 -12.78
CA HIS A 270 -8.75 21.41 -13.29
C HIS A 270 -8.81 22.72 -14.09
N ARG A 271 -9.53 23.73 -13.57
CA ARG A 271 -9.59 25.06 -14.19
C ARG A 271 -8.37 25.90 -13.78
N PRO A 272 -7.72 26.64 -14.69
CA PRO A 272 -6.56 27.46 -14.32
C PRO A 272 -6.84 28.41 -13.14
N GLY A 273 -6.05 28.31 -12.08
CA GLY A 273 -6.11 29.20 -10.91
C GLY A 273 -6.96 28.69 -9.73
N ASP A 274 -7.51 27.48 -9.83
CA ASP A 274 -8.17 26.80 -8.71
C ASP A 274 -7.16 26.10 -7.77
N ALA A 275 -7.66 25.57 -6.65
CA ALA A 275 -6.87 24.75 -5.72
C ALA A 275 -6.43 23.39 -6.32
N CYS A 276 -6.87 23.07 -7.55
CA CYS A 276 -6.52 21.87 -8.30
C CYS A 276 -5.30 22.10 -9.22
N THR A 277 -4.87 23.34 -9.37
CA THR A 277 -3.73 23.68 -10.20
C THR A 277 -2.44 23.18 -9.54
N GLU A 278 -1.84 22.14 -10.12
CA GLU A 278 -0.55 21.63 -9.67
C GLU A 278 0.55 22.66 -9.97
N THR A 279 1.43 22.89 -8.98
CA THR A 279 2.52 23.89 -9.03
C THR A 279 3.89 23.29 -8.76
N VAL A 280 3.94 22.05 -8.28
CA VAL A 280 5.15 21.31 -7.97
C VAL A 280 5.66 20.68 -9.28
N PRO A 281 6.87 21.03 -9.75
CA PRO A 281 7.47 20.29 -10.87
C PRO A 281 7.60 18.81 -10.48
N ASP A 282 7.49 17.87 -11.41
CA ASP A 282 7.60 16.42 -11.11
C ASP A 282 6.62 15.93 -10.02
N ALA A 283 5.44 16.55 -9.91
CA ALA A 283 4.39 16.12 -8.99
C ALA A 283 3.91 14.70 -9.30
N ASP A 284 3.67 13.93 -8.25
CA ASP A 284 3.16 12.57 -8.31
C ASP A 284 1.84 12.47 -9.07
N ALA A 285 0.87 13.35 -8.78
CA ALA A 285 -0.41 13.39 -9.50
C ALA A 285 -0.24 13.64 -11.01
N THR A 286 0.68 14.52 -11.40
CA THR A 286 0.94 14.80 -12.83
C THR A 286 1.57 13.59 -13.52
N ALA A 287 2.62 13.02 -12.93
CA ALA A 287 3.28 11.84 -13.48
C ALA A 287 2.31 10.65 -13.62
N LEU A 288 1.47 10.43 -12.60
CA LEU A 288 0.52 9.33 -12.54
C LEU A 288 -0.67 9.53 -13.48
N LEU A 289 -1.48 10.55 -13.24
CA LEU A 289 -2.81 10.70 -13.81
C LEU A 289 -2.78 11.35 -15.19
N ARG A 290 -1.82 12.25 -15.43
CA ARG A 290 -1.73 12.99 -16.71
C ARG A 290 -0.77 12.33 -17.68
N ASP A 291 0.37 11.88 -17.17
CA ASP A 291 1.43 11.33 -18.01
C ASP A 291 1.44 9.80 -18.06
N GLY A 292 0.70 9.09 -17.21
CA GLY A 292 0.59 7.62 -17.23
C GLY A 292 1.87 6.89 -16.81
N HIS A 293 2.72 7.52 -16.00
CA HIS A 293 3.91 6.92 -15.40
C HIS A 293 3.58 6.29 -14.04
N VAL A 294 4.34 5.25 -13.64
CA VAL A 294 4.37 4.84 -12.23
C VAL A 294 5.07 5.93 -11.42
N SER A 295 4.38 6.47 -10.42
CA SER A 295 4.91 7.51 -9.54
C SER A 295 5.59 6.88 -8.32
N VAL A 296 6.82 7.29 -8.00
CA VAL A 296 7.57 6.82 -6.82
C VAL A 296 8.08 8.01 -6.02
N THR A 297 7.48 8.22 -4.86
CA THR A 297 7.74 9.37 -3.98
C THR A 297 8.27 8.90 -2.63
N PRO A 298 9.45 9.36 -2.16
CA PRO A 298 9.87 9.13 -0.79
C PRO A 298 9.04 10.01 0.17
N VAL A 299 8.53 9.42 1.25
CA VAL A 299 7.76 10.12 2.30
C VAL A 299 8.26 9.73 3.69
N THR A 300 8.32 10.68 4.62
CA THR A 300 8.84 10.46 5.97
C THR A 300 7.84 10.91 7.04
N ALA A 301 7.97 10.34 8.24
CA ALA A 301 7.17 10.70 9.40
C ALA A 301 7.65 11.98 10.09
N ASP A 302 8.93 12.38 9.91
CA ASP A 302 9.45 13.64 10.45
C ASP A 302 8.90 14.82 9.65
N ARG A 303 8.04 15.61 10.30
CA ARG A 303 7.40 16.79 9.72
C ARG A 303 8.13 18.08 10.08
N THR A 304 9.33 18.01 10.66
CA THR A 304 10.11 19.18 11.03
C THR A 304 10.57 19.92 9.77
N TYR A 305 10.07 21.14 9.58
CA TYR A 305 10.41 21.96 8.43
C TYR A 305 11.92 22.29 8.38
N GLY A 306 12.56 22.01 7.24
CA GLY A 306 13.97 22.33 6.99
C GLY A 306 14.98 21.26 7.45
N VAL A 307 14.53 20.16 8.05
CA VAL A 307 15.41 19.01 8.35
C VAL A 307 15.69 18.22 7.08
N ARG A 308 16.96 17.86 6.87
CA ARG A 308 17.37 16.90 5.83
C ARG A 308 17.68 15.57 6.53
N THR A 309 16.79 14.60 6.39
CA THR A 309 16.89 13.31 7.07
C THR A 309 17.72 12.29 6.28
N ALA A 310 17.64 12.28 4.95
CA ALA A 310 18.29 11.23 4.17
C ALA A 310 19.72 11.55 3.73
N ASP A 311 20.58 10.52 3.69
CA ASP A 311 21.88 10.56 3.00
C ASP A 311 21.66 10.90 1.51
N PRO A 312 22.15 12.04 1.02
CA PRO A 312 21.99 12.44 -0.38
C PRO A 312 22.54 11.39 -1.37
N GLN A 313 23.55 10.61 -0.98
CA GLN A 313 24.11 9.57 -1.83
C GLN A 313 23.16 8.37 -1.95
N GLU A 314 22.53 7.96 -0.86
CA GLU A 314 21.50 6.92 -0.87
C GLU A 314 20.29 7.33 -1.71
N LEU A 315 19.77 8.55 -1.53
CA LEU A 315 18.67 9.07 -2.35
C LEU A 315 19.02 9.13 -3.83
N ASN A 316 20.23 9.53 -4.19
CA ASN A 316 20.67 9.58 -5.59
C ASN A 316 20.77 8.17 -6.20
N ARG A 317 21.31 7.19 -5.46
CA ARG A 317 21.36 5.79 -5.91
C ARG A 317 19.95 5.23 -6.12
N LEU A 318 19.05 5.51 -5.18
CA LEU A 318 17.66 5.07 -5.26
C LEU A 318 16.92 5.73 -6.44
N ARG A 319 17.02 7.05 -6.59
CA ARG A 319 16.46 7.77 -7.74
C ARG A 319 16.95 7.20 -9.06
N HIS A 320 18.27 7.00 -9.19
CA HIS A 320 18.86 6.43 -10.40
C HIS A 320 18.26 5.06 -10.72
N TYR A 321 18.14 4.20 -9.70
CA TYR A 321 17.49 2.90 -9.88
C TYR A 321 16.04 3.05 -10.36
N ILE A 322 15.24 3.92 -9.73
CA ILE A 322 13.85 4.16 -10.11
C ILE A 322 13.71 4.63 -11.56
N GLU A 323 14.53 5.58 -12.00
CA GLU A 323 14.38 6.23 -13.30
C GLU A 323 14.96 5.42 -14.48
N HIS A 324 15.90 4.51 -14.20
CA HIS A 324 16.66 3.83 -15.26
C HIS A 324 16.57 2.30 -15.22
N ASP A 325 16.49 1.71 -14.02
CA ASP A 325 16.66 0.26 -13.81
C ASP A 325 15.41 -0.43 -13.27
N ALA A 326 14.42 0.33 -12.78
CA ALA A 326 13.20 -0.22 -12.23
C ALA A 326 12.45 -1.06 -13.29
N PRO A 327 11.66 -2.07 -12.85
CA PRO A 327 10.90 -2.90 -13.75
C PRO A 327 10.00 -2.05 -14.66
N ARG A 328 9.86 -2.46 -15.92
CA ARG A 328 8.85 -1.93 -16.82
C ARG A 328 7.61 -2.80 -16.76
N SER A 329 6.45 -2.16 -16.93
CA SER A 329 5.14 -2.80 -17.05
C SER A 329 5.14 -3.83 -18.17
#